data_AF-A0A951K7K8-F1
#
_entry.id   AF-A0A951K7K8-F1
#
_cell.length_a   1.000
_cell.length_b   1.000
_cell.length_c   1.000
_cell.angle_alpha   90.00
_cell.angle_beta   90.00
_cell.angle_gamma   90.00
#
_symmetry.space_group_name_H-M   'P 1'
#
loop_
_entity.id
_entity.type
_entity.pdbx_description
1 polymer ?
#
loop_
_entity_poly.entity_id
_entity_poly.type
_entity_poly.pdbx_seq_one_letter_code
_entity_poly.pdbx_strand_id
1 'polypeptide(L)'
;MARTPRTWKGARTPSALKRVRQSLRRRAVNRRTRSETKTLVQRASEIALGRDDGNGPEAVTAAISALDKAAEKGIIHPNNAARRKSRLMAKVNAAHLLDDAESTSPAAPKKRTTASKTAQRKKVQAAKASKAAAAKATDRPRTAAGKAKVAVTRASRDAAAARRRAKTEETDEG
;
A
#
# COMPACT_ATOMS: atom_id res chain seq x y z
N MET A 1 -38.20 -38.84 5.57
CA MET A 1 -37.26 -37.81 6.05
C MET A 1 -36.08 -37.69 5.09
N ALA A 2 -36.23 -36.95 3.98
CA ALA A 2 -35.15 -36.80 3.00
C ALA A 2 -34.14 -35.77 3.50
N ARG A 3 -33.03 -36.24 4.10
CA ARG A 3 -31.88 -35.37 4.35
C ARG A 3 -31.12 -35.25 3.03
N THR A 4 -31.32 -34.15 2.30
CA THR A 4 -30.50 -33.83 1.14
C THR A 4 -29.02 -33.93 1.53
N PRO A 5 -28.20 -34.72 0.82
CA PRO A 5 -26.82 -34.95 1.22
C PRO A 5 -26.05 -33.62 1.22
N ARG A 6 -25.34 -33.35 2.32
CA ARG A 6 -24.51 -32.14 2.45
C ARG A 6 -23.33 -32.23 1.49
N THR A 7 -23.17 -31.22 0.64
CA THR A 7 -22.17 -31.18 -0.44
C THR A 7 -20.73 -30.91 0.04
N TRP A 8 -20.50 -30.64 1.33
CA TRP A 8 -19.20 -30.28 1.88
C TRP A 8 -18.59 -31.38 2.76
N LYS A 9 -17.42 -31.90 2.38
CA LYS A 9 -16.69 -32.98 3.09
C LYS A 9 -15.52 -32.48 3.98
N GLY A 10 -15.50 -31.21 4.39
CA GLY A 10 -14.45 -30.63 5.24
C GLY A 10 -14.76 -30.63 6.74
N ALA A 11 -13.95 -29.92 7.54
CA ALA A 11 -14.11 -29.80 8.99
C ALA A 11 -15.55 -29.43 9.40
N ARG A 12 -16.11 -30.19 10.34
CA ARG A 12 -17.54 -30.19 10.71
C ARG A 12 -17.87 -29.28 11.89
N THR A 13 -17.07 -28.25 12.13
CA THR A 13 -17.35 -27.25 13.17
C THR A 13 -18.36 -26.23 12.65
N PRO A 14 -19.27 -25.72 13.51
CA PRO A 14 -20.29 -24.76 13.08
C PRO A 14 -19.67 -23.46 12.51
N SER A 15 -18.51 -23.05 13.02
CA SER A 15 -17.73 -21.91 12.52
C SER A 15 -17.17 -22.16 11.12
N ALA A 16 -16.64 -23.36 10.84
CA ALA A 16 -16.16 -23.73 9.51
C ALA A 16 -17.29 -23.71 8.46
N LEU A 17 -18.45 -24.30 8.79
CA LEU A 17 -19.62 -24.28 7.90
C LEU A 17 -20.14 -22.86 7.61
N LYS A 18 -20.03 -21.94 8.58
CA LYS A 18 -20.32 -20.52 8.37
C LYS A 18 -19.31 -19.88 7.40
N ARG A 19 -18.01 -20.16 7.56
CA ARG A 19 -16.96 -19.64 6.66
C ARG A 19 -17.12 -20.13 5.23
N VAL A 20 -17.51 -21.39 5.02
CA VAL A 20 -17.80 -21.94 3.68
C VAL A 20 -18.96 -21.19 3.02
N ARG A 21 -20.07 -20.95 3.73
CA ARG A 21 -21.19 -20.17 3.18
C ARG A 21 -20.78 -18.74 2.83
N GLN A 22 -19.98 -18.10 3.68
CA GLN A 22 -19.45 -16.76 3.42
C GLN A 22 -18.50 -16.73 2.21
N SER A 23 -17.62 -17.73 2.08
CA SER A 23 -16.65 -17.81 0.99
C SER A 23 -17.34 -18.03 -0.35
N LEU A 24 -18.39 -18.87 -0.42
CA LEU A 24 -19.17 -19.08 -1.63
C LEU A 24 -19.84 -17.79 -2.12
N ARG A 25 -20.44 -17.02 -1.21
CA ARG A 25 -21.06 -15.72 -1.53
C ARG A 25 -20.04 -14.73 -2.04
N ARG A 26 -18.90 -14.57 -1.33
CA ARG A 26 -17.80 -13.70 -1.76
C ARG A 26 -17.20 -14.14 -3.10
N ARG A 27 -17.06 -15.45 -3.32
CA ARG A 27 -16.52 -16.01 -4.57
C ARG A 27 -17.41 -15.68 -5.77
N ALA A 28 -18.74 -15.74 -5.62
CA ALA A 28 -19.65 -15.41 -6.71
C ALA A 28 -19.47 -13.96 -7.19
N VAL A 29 -19.45 -13.00 -6.26
CA VAL A 29 -19.23 -11.57 -6.56
C VAL A 29 -17.83 -11.32 -7.11
N ASN A 30 -16.79 -11.82 -6.42
CA ASN A 30 -15.40 -11.59 -6.81
C ASN A 30 -15.06 -12.22 -8.16
N ARG A 31 -15.65 -13.37 -8.49
CA ARG A 31 -15.44 -14.02 -9.79
C ARG A 31 -15.94 -13.13 -10.92
N ARG A 32 -17.17 -12.61 -10.80
CA ARG A 32 -17.77 -11.70 -11.79
C ARG A 32 -16.91 -10.47 -12.04
N THR A 33 -16.54 -9.75 -10.97
CA THR A 33 -15.71 -8.53 -11.13
C THR A 33 -14.31 -8.86 -11.66
N ARG A 34 -13.72 -10.00 -11.30
CA ARG A 34 -12.42 -10.42 -11.85
C ARG A 34 -12.50 -10.78 -13.33
N SER A 35 -13.57 -11.44 -13.77
CA SER A 35 -13.75 -11.74 -15.19
C SER A 35 -13.99 -10.47 -15.99
N GLU A 36 -14.88 -9.59 -15.54
CA GLU A 36 -15.18 -8.30 -16.19
C GLU A 36 -13.92 -7.42 -16.32
N THR A 37 -13.15 -7.27 -15.24
CA THR A 37 -11.89 -6.51 -15.31
C THR A 37 -10.85 -7.16 -16.22
N LYS A 38 -10.80 -8.50 -16.29
CA LYS A 38 -9.89 -9.20 -17.19
C LYS A 38 -10.29 -8.99 -18.65
N THR A 39 -11.57 -9.09 -18.99
CA THR A 39 -12.06 -8.92 -20.36
C THR A 39 -11.85 -7.49 -20.85
N LEU A 40 -12.13 -6.47 -20.03
CA LEU A 40 -11.89 -5.08 -20.40
C LEU A 40 -10.41 -4.78 -20.67
N VAL A 41 -9.52 -5.27 -19.80
CA VAL A 41 -8.06 -5.11 -19.99
C VAL A 41 -7.56 -5.86 -21.22
N GLN A 42 -8.13 -7.03 -21.51
CA GLN A 42 -7.79 -7.81 -22.68
C GLN A 42 -8.23 -7.10 -23.96
N ARG A 43 -9.49 -6.64 -24.03
CA ARG A 43 -10.02 -5.87 -25.16
C ARG A 43 -9.19 -4.60 -25.41
N ALA A 44 -8.90 -3.81 -24.37
CA ALA A 44 -8.05 -2.63 -24.51
C ALA A 44 -6.62 -2.98 -24.98
N SER A 45 -6.11 -4.15 -24.61
CA SER A 45 -4.81 -4.63 -25.12
C SER A 45 -4.87 -5.12 -26.56
N GLU A 46 -5.99 -5.69 -27.00
CA GLU A 46 -6.19 -6.20 -28.36
C GLU A 46 -6.38 -5.05 -29.36
N ILE A 47 -7.15 -4.03 -28.98
CA ILE A 47 -7.26 -2.77 -29.74
C ILE A 47 -5.87 -2.11 -29.87
N ALA A 48 -5.08 -2.08 -28.78
CA ALA A 48 -3.69 -1.60 -28.82
C ALA A 48 -2.74 -2.44 -29.69
N LEU A 49 -3.11 -3.65 -30.08
CA LEU A 49 -2.33 -4.47 -31.01
C LEU A 49 -2.90 -4.46 -32.43
N GLY A 50 -3.92 -3.62 -32.70
CA GLY A 50 -4.60 -3.56 -34.01
C GLY A 50 -5.35 -4.84 -34.36
N ARG A 51 -5.76 -5.64 -33.36
CA ARG A 51 -6.46 -6.91 -33.58
C ARG A 51 -7.98 -6.81 -33.50
N ASP A 52 -8.49 -5.67 -33.06
CA ASP A 52 -9.92 -5.44 -32.83
C ASP A 52 -10.23 -3.97 -33.12
N ASP A 53 -11.35 -3.72 -33.78
CA ASP A 53 -11.78 -2.38 -34.18
C ASP A 53 -12.60 -1.74 -33.05
N GLY A 54 -12.24 -0.52 -32.68
CA GLY A 54 -12.99 0.22 -31.67
C GLY A 54 -12.32 1.49 -31.18
N ASN A 55 -13.05 2.21 -30.34
CA ASN A 55 -12.59 3.44 -29.71
C ASN A 55 -11.51 3.13 -28.66
N GLY A 56 -10.25 3.08 -29.09
CA GLY A 56 -9.07 2.85 -28.25
C GLY A 56 -9.03 3.67 -26.95
N PRO A 57 -9.18 5.00 -26.97
CA PRO A 57 -9.12 5.81 -25.75
C PRO A 57 -10.26 5.48 -24.76
N GLU A 58 -11.47 5.22 -25.26
CA GLU A 58 -12.60 4.82 -24.41
C GLU A 58 -12.38 3.43 -23.78
N ALA A 59 -11.90 2.46 -24.56
CA ALA A 59 -11.59 1.13 -24.05
C ALA A 59 -10.51 1.16 -22.95
N VAL A 60 -9.48 2.01 -23.12
CA VAL A 60 -8.40 2.18 -22.15
C VAL A 60 -8.93 2.83 -20.87
N THR A 61 -9.72 3.89 -20.97
CA THR A 61 -10.31 4.56 -19.79
C THR A 61 -11.26 3.63 -19.02
N ALA A 62 -12.09 2.86 -19.72
CA ALA A 62 -12.97 1.86 -19.12
C ALA A 62 -12.17 0.76 -18.38
N ALA A 63 -11.10 0.25 -19.00
CA ALA A 63 -10.23 -0.76 -18.38
C ALA A 63 -9.55 -0.24 -17.10
N ILE A 64 -9.08 1.01 -17.11
CA ILE A 64 -8.46 1.66 -15.94
C ILE A 64 -9.48 1.84 -14.82
N SER A 65 -10.65 2.41 -15.13
CA SER A 65 -11.74 2.61 -14.17
C SER A 65 -12.15 1.29 -13.50
N ALA A 66 -12.27 0.22 -14.29
CA ALA A 66 -12.60 -1.10 -13.77
C ALA A 66 -11.51 -1.68 -12.85
N LEU A 67 -10.22 -1.51 -13.19
CA LEU A 67 -9.11 -1.94 -12.35
C LEU A 67 -9.08 -1.20 -11.01
N ASP A 68 -9.27 0.12 -11.03
CA ASP A 68 -9.21 0.96 -9.84
C ASP A 68 -10.41 0.65 -8.91
N LYS A 69 -11.62 0.48 -9.46
CA LYS A 69 -12.81 0.03 -8.70
C LYS A 69 -12.64 -1.36 -8.09
N ALA A 70 -11.97 -2.29 -8.78
CA ALA A 70 -11.71 -3.62 -8.25
C ALA A 70 -10.64 -3.64 -7.16
N ALA A 71 -9.71 -2.68 -7.19
CA ALA A 71 -8.72 -2.46 -6.13
C ALA A 71 -9.36 -1.86 -4.88
N GLU A 72 -10.22 -0.86 -5.05
CA GLU A 72 -10.98 -0.22 -3.96
C GLU A 72 -11.86 -1.24 -3.22
N LYS A 73 -12.52 -2.15 -3.95
CA LYS A 73 -13.30 -3.26 -3.37
C LYS A 73 -12.44 -4.36 -2.73
N GLY A 74 -11.11 -4.27 -2.78
CA GLY A 74 -10.19 -5.28 -2.25
C GLY A 74 -10.21 -6.62 -2.99
N ILE A 75 -10.78 -6.67 -4.20
CA ILE A 75 -10.88 -7.90 -5.01
C ILE A 75 -9.53 -8.22 -5.68
N ILE A 76 -8.81 -7.15 -6.06
CA ILE A 76 -7.46 -7.16 -6.62
C ILE A 76 -6.57 -6.30 -5.71
N HIS A 77 -5.34 -6.76 -5.43
CA HIS A 77 -4.40 -5.96 -4.65
C HIS A 77 -4.02 -4.66 -5.38
N PRO A 78 -3.86 -3.51 -4.70
CA PRO A 78 -3.54 -2.22 -5.34
C PRO A 78 -2.28 -2.30 -6.22
N ASN A 79 -1.22 -2.94 -5.74
CA ASN A 79 -0.02 -3.18 -6.56
C ASN A 79 -0.30 -4.02 -7.81
N ASN A 80 -1.24 -4.96 -7.77
CA ASN A 80 -1.61 -5.74 -8.95
C ASN A 80 -2.39 -4.88 -9.96
N ALA A 81 -3.31 -4.05 -9.49
CA ALA A 81 -3.99 -3.07 -10.33
C ALA A 81 -2.98 -2.09 -10.97
N ALA A 82 -2.06 -1.52 -10.19
CA ALA A 82 -1.01 -0.62 -10.66
C ALA A 82 -0.09 -1.28 -11.72
N ARG A 83 0.32 -2.54 -11.51
CA ARG A 83 1.09 -3.29 -12.52
C ARG A 83 0.33 -3.48 -13.82
N ARG A 84 -0.96 -3.81 -13.76
CA ARG A 84 -1.80 -4.01 -14.95
C ARG A 84 -2.01 -2.69 -15.69
N LYS A 85 -2.27 -1.60 -14.97
CA LYS A 85 -2.36 -0.24 -15.52
C LYS A 85 -1.07 0.19 -16.22
N SER A 86 0.08 0.02 -15.58
CA SER A 86 1.38 0.34 -16.17
C SER A 86 1.67 -0.47 -17.44
N ARG A 87 1.38 -1.77 -17.45
CA ARG A 87 1.56 -2.62 -18.64
C ARG A 87 0.63 -2.25 -19.78
N LEU A 88 -0.62 -1.90 -19.48
CA LEU A 88 -1.58 -1.45 -20.49
C LEU A 88 -1.09 -0.15 -21.14
N MET A 89 -0.72 0.84 -20.34
CA MET A 89 -0.21 2.12 -20.84
C MET A 89 1.06 1.97 -21.67
N ALA A 90 1.98 1.09 -21.28
CA ALA A 90 3.17 0.83 -22.07
C ALA A 90 2.84 0.31 -23.49
N LYS A 91 1.80 -0.53 -23.63
CA LYS A 91 1.34 -1.02 -24.93
C LYS A 91 0.65 0.07 -25.74
N VAL A 92 -0.24 0.83 -25.11
CA VAL A 92 -0.97 1.94 -25.75
C VAL A 92 -0.01 2.98 -26.30
N ASN A 93 1.00 3.37 -25.51
CA ASN A 93 2.02 4.32 -25.94
C ASN A 93 2.91 3.77 -27.06
N ALA A 94 3.20 2.46 -27.06
CA ALA A 94 3.94 1.83 -28.15
C ALA A 94 3.12 1.76 -29.45
N ALA A 95 1.80 1.73 -29.34
CA ALA A 95 0.86 1.67 -30.45
C ALA A 95 0.38 3.05 -30.93
N HIS A 96 0.85 4.15 -30.32
CA HIS A 96 0.46 5.53 -30.66
C HIS A 96 -1.06 5.82 -30.65
N LEU A 97 -1.87 4.97 -30.01
CA LEU A 97 -3.35 5.07 -29.99
C LEU A 97 -3.91 6.34 -29.30
N LEU A 98 -3.07 7.15 -28.66
CA LEU A 98 -3.48 8.36 -27.95
C LEU A 98 -2.88 9.64 -28.57
N ASP A 99 -2.13 9.53 -29.67
CA ASP A 99 -1.43 10.67 -30.28
C ASP A 99 -2.29 11.45 -31.29
N ASP A 100 -3.54 11.03 -31.54
CA ASP A 100 -4.47 11.70 -32.48
C ASP A 100 -5.21 12.91 -31.88
N ALA A 101 -4.96 13.24 -30.60
CA ALA A 101 -5.51 14.43 -29.94
C ALA A 101 -4.50 15.59 -30.02
N GLU A 102 -4.47 16.22 -31.20
CA GLU A 102 -3.87 17.53 -31.50
C GLU A 102 -2.34 17.65 -31.53
N SER A 103 -1.89 18.17 -32.67
CA SER A 103 -0.61 18.77 -33.02
C SER A 103 -0.20 19.98 -32.14
N THR A 104 -0.22 19.82 -30.82
CA THR A 104 0.48 20.75 -29.91
C THR A 104 1.76 20.10 -29.45
N SER A 105 2.82 20.31 -30.23
CA SER A 105 4.20 19.84 -30.01
C SER A 105 4.58 19.75 -28.52
N PRO A 106 4.67 18.55 -27.93
CA PRO A 106 5.18 18.41 -26.58
C PRO A 106 6.69 18.19 -26.66
N ALA A 107 7.43 19.16 -26.14
CA ALA A 107 8.88 19.10 -25.95
C ALA A 107 9.33 17.71 -25.52
N ALA A 108 10.21 17.11 -26.32
CA ALA A 108 10.72 15.75 -26.16
C ALA A 108 11.02 15.42 -24.69
N PRO A 109 10.50 14.30 -24.15
CA PRO A 109 10.81 13.91 -22.77
C PRO A 109 12.30 13.62 -22.68
N LYS A 110 13.06 14.52 -22.05
CA LYS A 110 14.49 14.32 -21.74
C LYS A 110 14.61 12.97 -21.02
N LYS A 111 15.07 11.93 -21.72
CA LYS A 111 15.34 10.61 -21.14
C LYS A 111 16.35 10.84 -20.02
N ARG A 112 15.86 10.80 -18.78
CA ARG A 112 16.70 10.79 -17.59
C ARG A 112 17.50 9.51 -17.63
N THR A 113 18.73 9.59 -18.12
CA THR A 113 19.68 8.48 -18.15
C THR A 113 19.79 7.89 -16.74
N THR A 114 20.02 6.58 -16.63
CA THR A 114 20.16 5.87 -15.35
C THR A 114 21.19 6.52 -14.42
N ALA A 115 22.21 7.18 -14.99
CA ALA A 115 23.17 8.03 -14.30
C ALA A 115 22.51 9.19 -13.53
N SER A 116 21.54 9.89 -14.14
CA SER A 116 20.80 10.99 -13.49
C SER A 116 19.85 10.52 -12.38
N LYS A 117 19.39 9.26 -12.41
CA LYS A 117 18.56 8.66 -11.35
C LYS A 117 19.39 8.21 -10.15
N THR A 118 20.60 7.69 -10.39
CA THR A 118 21.57 7.36 -9.34
C THR A 118 22.12 8.63 -8.68
N ALA A 119 22.47 9.65 -9.47
CA ALA A 119 22.91 10.95 -8.95
C ALA A 119 21.83 11.64 -8.09
N GLN A 120 20.56 11.60 -8.52
CA GLN A 120 19.47 12.13 -7.72
C GLN A 120 19.18 11.30 -6.46
N ARG A 121 19.26 9.95 -6.51
CA ARG A 121 19.17 9.11 -5.30
C ARG A 121 20.31 9.40 -4.33
N LYS A 122 21.54 9.66 -4.81
CA LYS A 122 22.69 10.04 -3.98
C LYS A 122 22.49 11.42 -3.35
N LYS A 123 21.94 12.40 -4.09
CA LYS A 123 21.59 13.74 -3.58
C LYS A 123 20.47 13.69 -2.52
N VAL A 124 19.45 12.86 -2.73
CA VAL A 124 18.36 12.66 -1.75
C VAL A 124 18.85 11.88 -0.53
N GLN A 125 19.75 10.91 -0.68
CA GLN A 125 20.38 10.22 0.46
C GLN A 125 21.31 11.14 1.25
N ALA A 126 22.07 12.02 0.60
CA ALA A 126 22.88 13.04 1.26
C ALA A 126 22.03 14.05 2.04
N ALA A 127 20.89 14.50 1.47
CA ALA A 127 19.94 15.36 2.16
C ALA A 127 19.20 14.64 3.31
N LYS A 128 18.96 13.32 3.17
CA LYS A 128 18.37 12.51 4.24
C LYS A 128 19.39 12.22 5.36
N ALA A 129 20.68 12.12 5.04
CA ALA A 129 21.76 12.00 6.00
C ALA A 129 22.01 13.30 6.77
N SER A 130 21.96 14.47 6.11
CA SER A 130 22.07 15.76 6.81
C SER A 130 20.84 16.06 7.68
N LYS A 131 19.64 15.65 7.25
CA LYS A 131 18.43 15.73 8.09
C LYS A 131 18.43 14.70 9.24
N ALA A 132 19.04 13.53 9.06
CA ALA A 132 19.22 12.53 10.12
C ALA A 132 20.32 12.93 11.13
N ALA A 133 21.34 13.68 10.72
CA ALA A 133 22.32 14.27 11.63
C ALA A 133 21.69 15.38 12.49
N ALA A 134 20.81 16.22 11.92
CA ALA A 134 20.06 17.23 12.66
C ALA A 134 19.01 16.63 13.62
N ALA A 135 18.41 15.48 13.28
CA ALA A 135 17.43 14.80 14.14
C ALA A 135 18.06 13.97 15.29
N LYS A 136 19.38 13.72 15.27
CA LYS A 136 20.06 12.98 16.34
C LYS A 136 20.32 13.82 17.61
N ALA A 137 20.01 15.12 17.57
CA ALA A 137 20.16 16.03 18.70
C ALA A 137 18.90 16.12 19.61
N THR A 138 17.74 15.62 19.19
CA THR A 138 16.47 15.84 19.93
C THR A 138 15.64 14.58 20.19
N ASP A 139 16.17 13.37 20.05
CA ASP A 139 15.44 12.16 20.43
C ASP A 139 16.11 11.38 21.57
N ARG A 140 15.30 11.12 22.59
CA ARG A 140 15.56 10.48 23.88
C ARG A 140 16.45 9.23 23.73
N PRO A 141 17.47 9.00 24.57
CA PRO A 141 18.49 8.02 24.25
C PRO A 141 17.95 6.59 24.35
N ARG A 142 17.75 5.95 23.19
CA ARG A 142 17.42 4.52 23.04
C ARG A 142 18.63 3.59 23.23
N THR A 143 19.81 4.11 23.57
CA THR A 143 21.02 3.34 23.85
C THR A 143 21.07 2.86 25.30
N ALA A 144 21.67 1.69 25.55
CA ALA A 144 21.77 1.08 26.87
C ALA A 144 22.44 2.00 27.91
N ALA A 145 23.49 2.72 27.51
CA ALA A 145 24.17 3.71 28.35
C ALA A 145 23.27 4.91 28.72
N GLY A 146 22.35 5.31 27.84
CA GLY A 146 21.39 6.38 28.11
C GLY A 146 20.27 5.95 29.06
N LYS A 147 19.79 4.70 28.94
CA LYS A 147 18.83 4.12 29.89
C LYS A 147 19.41 4.05 31.30
N ALA A 148 20.68 3.68 31.44
CA ALA A 148 21.37 3.65 32.74
C ALA A 148 21.45 5.03 33.40
N LYS A 149 21.81 6.09 32.66
CA LYS A 149 21.86 7.47 33.19
C LYS A 149 20.48 8.01 33.59
N VAL A 150 19.43 7.66 32.85
CA VAL A 150 18.04 8.04 33.21
C VAL A 150 17.53 7.25 34.43
N ALA A 151 17.97 6.01 34.62
CA ALA A 151 17.63 5.22 35.81
C ALA A 151 18.29 5.79 37.08
N VAL A 152 19.58 6.16 37.02
CA VAL A 152 20.31 6.77 38.16
C VAL A 152 19.70 8.12 38.56
N THR A 153 19.26 8.92 37.57
CA THR A 153 18.61 10.21 37.84
C THR A 153 17.15 10.10 38.33
N ARG A 154 16.46 8.98 38.07
CA ARG A 154 15.15 8.69 38.67
C ARG A 154 15.27 8.16 40.10
N ALA A 155 16.19 7.22 40.35
CA ALA A 155 16.42 6.68 41.69
C ALA A 155 16.82 7.77 42.71
N SER A 156 17.68 8.72 42.29
CA SER A 156 18.05 9.87 43.13
C SER A 156 16.86 10.81 43.40
N ARG A 157 15.94 10.95 42.44
CA ARG A 157 14.75 11.81 42.59
C ARG A 157 13.69 11.17 43.48
N ASP A 158 13.50 9.85 43.39
CA ASP A 158 12.60 9.09 44.26
C ASP A 158 13.15 9.03 45.70
N ALA A 159 14.47 8.88 45.87
CA ALA A 159 15.10 8.97 47.19
C ALA A 159 14.96 10.37 47.81
N ALA A 160 15.08 11.44 47.00
CA ALA A 160 14.84 12.81 47.47
C ALA A 160 13.36 13.06 47.81
N ALA A 161 12.42 12.45 47.07
CA ALA A 161 10.99 12.52 47.36
C ALA A 161 10.61 11.76 48.64
N ALA A 162 11.21 10.59 48.88
CA ALA A 162 11.03 9.83 50.11
C ALA A 162 11.55 10.60 51.34
N ARG A 163 12.73 11.25 51.24
CA ARG A 163 13.26 12.11 52.31
C ARG A 163 12.36 13.32 52.60
N ARG A 164 11.73 13.89 51.58
CA ARG A 164 10.78 14.99 51.75
C ARG A 164 9.48 14.53 52.42
N ARG A 165 8.98 13.32 52.10
CA ARG A 165 7.80 12.73 52.75
C ARG A 165 8.05 12.38 54.21
N ALA A 166 9.19 11.77 54.51
CA ALA A 166 9.58 11.49 55.90
C ALA A 166 9.69 12.79 56.73
N LYS A 167 10.23 13.86 56.12
CA LYS A 167 10.34 15.17 56.79
C LYS A 167 9.00 15.88 56.99
N THR A 168 7.99 15.61 56.16
CA THR A 168 6.63 16.15 56.36
C THR A 168 5.83 15.35 57.40
N GLU A 169 6.09 14.05 57.52
CA GLU A 169 5.46 13.19 58.55
C GLU A 169 6.03 13.50 59.95
N GLU A 170 7.33 13.79 60.05
CA GLU A 170 7.98 14.18 61.31
C GLU A 170 7.54 15.58 61.84
N THR A 171 6.97 16.43 60.98
CA THR A 171 6.43 17.75 61.36
C THR A 171 4.95 17.75 61.77
N ASP A 172 4.24 16.62 61.59
CA ASP A 172 2.81 16.48 61.92
C ASP A 172 2.58 15.74 63.27
N GLU A 173 3.64 15.24 63.91
CA GLU A 173 3.59 14.53 65.19
C GLU A 173 4.23 15.29 66.38
N GLY A 174 4.49 16.60 66.24
CA GLY A 174 5.02 17.48 67.31
C GLY A 174 4.17 18.71 67.54
#